data_AF-A0AAV7JH14-F1
#
_entry.id   AF-A0AAV7JH14-F1
#
_cell.length_a   1.000
_cell.length_b   1.000
_cell.length_c   1.000
_cell.angle_alpha   90.00
_cell.angle_beta   90.00
_cell.angle_gamma   90.00
#
_symmetry.space_group_name_H-M   'P 1'
#
loop_
_entity.id
_entity.type
_entity.pdbx_description
1 polymer ?
#
loop_
_entity_poly.entity_id
_entity_poly.type
_entity_poly.pdbx_seq_one_letter_code
_entity_poly.pdbx_strand_id
1 'polypeptide(L)'
;MKDLMRKRGRETNDNPHIAIGEMTSLLSESAKSLLPNQHPLKMMYKRQRIAPPNPVSLKELQLDADNIKTFSNRNFLFYDSGIGPDRIVIFATKENI
;
A
#
# COMPACT_ATOMS: atom_id res chain seq x y z
N MET A 1 -16.41 -3.86 10.64
CA MET A 1 -15.79 -2.63 10.08
C MET A 1 -14.27 -2.72 9.96
N LYS A 2 -13.56 -3.04 11.05
CA LYS A 2 -12.08 -3.14 11.07
C LYS A 2 -11.51 -4.08 10.01
N ASP A 3 -12.07 -5.28 9.88
CA ASP A 3 -11.57 -6.27 8.93
C ASP A 3 -11.86 -5.89 7.48
N LEU A 4 -13.00 -5.24 7.23
CA LEU A 4 -13.35 -4.68 5.93
C LEU A 4 -12.39 -3.56 5.51
N MET A 5 -12.07 -2.63 6.45
CA MET A 5 -11.10 -1.56 6.20
C MET A 5 -9.69 -2.11 5.92
N ARG A 6 -9.26 -3.13 6.67
CA ARG A 6 -7.98 -3.81 6.42
C ARG A 6 -7.97 -4.61 5.12
N LYS A 7 -9.09 -5.22 4.74
CA LYS A 7 -9.21 -5.97 3.48
C LYS A 7 -9.12 -5.00 2.30
N ARG A 8 -9.93 -3.94 2.27
CA ARG A 8 -9.87 -2.95 1.19
C ARG A 8 -8.53 -2.22 1.13
N GLY A 9 -7.91 -1.89 2.28
CA GLY A 9 -6.56 -1.32 2.31
C GLY A 9 -5.47 -2.27 1.78
N ARG A 10 -5.70 -3.58 1.72
CA ARG A 10 -4.81 -4.56 1.08
C ARG A 10 -5.07 -4.70 -0.42
N GLU A 11 -6.33 -4.56 -0.83
CA GLU A 11 -6.78 -4.86 -2.19
C GLU A 11 -6.81 -3.62 -3.10
N THR A 12 -6.86 -2.41 -2.54
CA THR A 12 -7.01 -1.16 -3.31
C THR A 12 -5.94 -0.12 -2.96
N ASN A 13 -5.63 0.73 -3.95
CA ASN A 13 -4.78 1.91 -3.79
C ASN A 13 -5.60 3.19 -3.56
N ASP A 14 -6.85 3.08 -3.11
CA ASP A 14 -7.75 4.21 -2.92
C ASP A 14 -7.20 5.18 -1.88
N ASN A 15 -7.47 6.48 -2.03
CA ASN A 15 -7.16 7.46 -1.00
C ASN A 15 -7.90 7.08 0.30
N PRO A 16 -7.21 6.94 1.46
CA PRO A 16 -7.84 6.58 2.72
C PRO A 16 -9.06 7.40 3.08
N HIS A 17 -9.06 8.70 2.78
CA HIS A 17 -10.21 9.57 3.04
C HIS A 17 -11.43 9.20 2.21
N ILE A 18 -11.23 8.92 0.92
CA ILE A 18 -12.32 8.53 0.00
C ILE A 18 -12.86 7.15 0.40
N ALA A 19 -11.96 6.18 0.61
CA ALA A 19 -12.34 4.82 0.98
C ALA A 19 -13.09 4.76 2.32
N ILE A 20 -12.62 5.51 3.33
CA ILE A 20 -13.32 5.62 4.62
C ILE A 20 -14.68 6.30 4.42
N GLY A 21 -14.74 7.40 3.66
CA GLY A 21 -15.97 8.13 3.38
C GLY A 21 -17.05 7.22 2.76
N GLU A 22 -16.73 6.53 1.67
CA GLU A 22 -17.62 5.56 1.02
C GLU A 22 -18.08 4.48 1.99
N MET A 23 -17.15 3.88 2.71
CA MET A 23 -17.44 2.83 3.68
C MET A 23 -18.38 3.29 4.80
N THR A 24 -18.21 4.52 5.29
CA THR A 24 -19.07 5.08 6.33
C THR A 24 -20.43 5.51 5.78
N SER A 25 -20.53 5.86 4.50
CA SER A 25 -21.80 6.24 3.86
C SER A 25 -22.80 5.09 3.77
N LEU A 26 -22.32 3.84 3.76
CA LEU A 26 -23.15 2.63 3.75
C LEU A 26 -23.76 2.28 5.12
N LEU A 27 -23.36 2.99 6.19
CA LEU A 27 -23.86 2.76 7.55
C LEU A 27 -25.08 3.63 7.84
N SER A 28 -25.97 3.15 8.72
CA SER A 28 -27.05 3.97 9.27
C SER A 28 -26.50 5.11 10.12
N GLU A 29 -27.25 6.19 10.27
CA GLU A 29 -26.84 7.33 11.11
C GLU A 29 -26.55 6.93 12.57
N SER A 30 -27.34 5.99 13.11
CA SER A 30 -27.09 5.42 14.43
C SER A 30 -25.73 4.72 14.52
N ALA A 31 -25.35 3.97 13.48
CA ALA A 31 -24.05 3.29 13.44
C ALA A 31 -22.88 4.26 13.20
N LYS A 32 -23.09 5.35 12.47
CA LYS A 32 -22.07 6.40 12.27
C LYS A 32 -21.69 7.09 13.58
N SER A 33 -22.66 7.32 14.46
CA SER A 33 -22.42 7.94 15.77
C SER A 33 -21.52 7.12 16.70
N LEU A 34 -21.41 5.81 16.46
CA LEU A 34 -20.56 4.88 17.22
C LEU A 34 -19.16 4.73 16.62
N LEU A 35 -18.88 5.38 15.47
CA LEU A 35 -17.57 5.29 14.85
C LEU A 35 -16.53 6.10 15.64
N PRO A 36 -15.30 5.60 15.72
CA PRO A 36 -14.21 6.38 16.29
C PRO A 36 -13.87 7.57 15.38
N ASN A 37 -13.18 8.56 15.94
CA ASN A 37 -12.69 9.72 15.20
C ASN A 37 -11.84 9.31 13.97
N GLN A 38 -11.66 10.23 13.02
CA GLN A 38 -11.00 9.95 11.74
C GLN A 38 -9.59 9.36 11.87
N HIS A 39 -8.84 9.73 12.92
CA HIS A 39 -7.48 9.25 13.11
C HIS A 39 -7.41 7.72 13.34
N PRO A 40 -8.15 7.13 14.30
CA PRO A 40 -8.30 5.67 14.42
C PRO A 40 -8.76 4.98 13.13
N LEU A 41 -9.71 5.56 12.40
CA LEU A 41 -10.21 4.98 11.13
C LEU A 41 -9.10 4.90 10.08
N LYS A 42 -8.25 5.92 9.96
CA LYS A 42 -7.07 5.90 9.09
C LYS A 42 -6.05 4.84 9.53
N MET A 43 -5.86 4.63 10.82
CA MET A 43 -4.97 3.58 11.32
C MET A 43 -5.52 2.17 11.07
N MET A 44 -6.84 2.03 10.94
CA MET A 44 -7.50 0.79 10.53
C MET A 44 -7.40 0.56 9.02
N TYR A 45 -7.46 1.64 8.23
CA TYR A 45 -7.20 1.65 6.78
C TYR A 45 -5.70 1.89 6.51
N LYS A 46 -4.86 0.91 6.83
CA LYS A 46 -3.46 0.93 6.41
C LYS A 46 -3.33 0.22 5.06
N ARG A 47 -2.78 0.93 4.08
CA ARG A 47 -2.31 0.30 2.84
C ARG A 47 -1.19 -0.66 3.20
N GLN A 48 -1.38 -1.94 2.90
CA GLN A 48 -0.37 -2.97 3.14
C GLN A 48 0.22 -3.36 1.79
N ARG A 49 1.52 -3.09 1.61
CA ARG A 49 2.27 -3.67 0.49
C ARG A 49 2.58 -5.11 0.84
N ILE A 50 2.43 -6.00 -0.13
CA ILE A 50 3.01 -7.33 -0.04
C ILE A 50 4.51 -7.12 -0.13
N ALA A 51 5.22 -7.35 0.98
CA ALA A 51 6.67 -7.34 0.96
C ALA A 51 7.15 -8.42 -0.03
N PRO A 52 8.16 -8.15 -0.85
CA PRO A 52 8.74 -9.19 -1.69
C PRO A 52 9.23 -10.34 -0.79
N PRO A 53 9.31 -11.58 -1.33
CA PRO A 53 9.91 -12.70 -0.61
C PRO A 53 11.30 -12.28 -0.10
N ASN A 54 11.60 -12.50 1.19
CA ASN A 54 12.89 -12.11 1.79
C ASN A 54 14.03 -12.84 1.07
N PRO A 55 14.76 -12.18 0.14
CA PRO A 55 15.78 -12.85 -0.64
C PRO A 55 17.07 -12.89 0.17
N VAL A 56 17.84 -13.98 0.05
CA VAL A 56 19.11 -14.11 0.77
C VAL A 56 20.23 -13.35 0.05
N SER A 57 20.04 -13.04 -1.24
CA SER A 57 20.98 -12.28 -2.07
C SER A 57 20.28 -11.36 -3.08
N LEU A 58 20.97 -10.31 -3.57
CA LEU A 58 20.45 -9.42 -4.63
C LEU A 58 20.18 -10.16 -5.95
N LYS A 59 20.88 -11.26 -6.20
CA LYS A 59 20.66 -12.13 -7.36
C LYS A 59 19.29 -12.83 -7.29
N GLU A 60 18.83 -13.16 -6.10
CA GLU A 60 17.54 -13.82 -5.85
C GLU A 60 16.37 -12.85 -5.70
N LEU A 61 16.64 -11.55 -5.56
CA LEU A 61 15.61 -10.53 -5.40
C LEU A 61 14.68 -10.50 -6.63
N GLN A 62 13.42 -10.87 -6.44
CA GLN A 62 12.38 -10.68 -7.45
C GLN A 62 11.60 -9.41 -7.11
N LEU A 63 11.54 -8.49 -8.08
CA LEU A 63 10.81 -7.23 -7.95
C LEU A 63 9.57 -7.30 -8.84
N ASP A 64 8.42 -7.54 -8.23
CA ASP A 64 7.16 -7.53 -8.95
C ASP A 64 6.70 -6.10 -9.25
N ALA A 65 5.71 -5.96 -10.14
CA ALA A 65 5.16 -4.66 -10.54
C ALA A 65 4.72 -3.80 -9.34
N ASP A 66 4.23 -4.43 -8.28
CA ASP A 66 3.80 -3.75 -7.06
C ASP A 66 4.95 -3.34 -6.15
N ASN A 67 6.13 -3.94 -6.29
CA ASN A 67 7.31 -3.59 -5.50
C ASN A 67 8.04 -2.37 -6.08
N ILE A 68 7.80 -2.03 -7.34
CA ILE A 68 8.50 -0.94 -8.05
C ILE A 68 7.66 0.32 -8.24
N LYS A 69 6.42 0.34 -7.75
CA LYS A 69 5.48 1.46 -7.90
C LYS A 69 5.09 2.16 -6.60
N THR A 70 4.89 3.47 -6.66
CA THR A 70 4.32 4.27 -5.56
C THR A 70 2.83 3.99 -5.40
N PHE A 71 2.22 4.50 -4.32
CA PHE A 71 0.77 4.44 -4.17
C PHE A 71 -0.02 5.16 -5.26
N SER A 72 0.62 6.07 -5.99
CA SER A 72 0.05 6.73 -7.17
C SER A 72 0.33 5.97 -8.47
N ASN A 73 0.74 4.70 -8.39
CA ASN A 73 1.03 3.82 -9.51
C ASN A 73 2.20 4.31 -10.41
N ARG A 74 3.08 5.16 -9.87
CA ARG A 74 4.27 5.66 -10.59
C ARG A 74 5.47 4.78 -10.29
N ASN A 75 6.28 4.46 -11.30
CA ASN A 75 7.52 3.72 -11.08
C ASN A 75 8.51 4.56 -10.27
N PHE A 76 9.04 3.97 -9.19
CA PHE A 76 10.15 4.54 -8.42
C PHE A 76 11.42 3.67 -8.50
N LEU A 77 11.35 2.52 -9.17
CA LEU A 77 12.55 1.84 -9.67
C LEU A 77 13.14 2.69 -10.79
N PHE A 78 14.29 3.31 -10.53
CA PHE A 78 14.97 4.18 -11.47
C PHE A 78 15.89 3.39 -12.40
N TYR A 79 16.58 2.38 -11.87
CA TYR A 79 17.49 1.56 -12.63
C TYR A 79 17.60 0.15 -12.04
N ASP A 80 17.70 -0.84 -12.92
CA ASP A 80 18.03 -2.23 -12.58
C ASP A 80 19.00 -2.74 -13.65
N SER A 81 20.22 -3.11 -13.24
CA SER A 81 21.23 -3.65 -14.15
C SER A 81 20.91 -5.06 -14.63
N GLY A 82 19.85 -5.69 -14.13
CA GLY A 82 19.44 -7.05 -14.47
C GLY A 82 20.06 -8.11 -13.57
N ILE A 83 19.61 -9.35 -13.74
CA ILE A 83 19.99 -10.49 -12.89
C ILE A 83 21.48 -10.81 -13.08
N GLY A 84 22.24 -10.70 -12.01
CA GLY A 84 23.68 -10.96 -12.02
C GLY A 84 24.30 -10.90 -10.62
N PRO A 85 25.56 -11.34 -10.47
CA PRO A 85 26.28 -11.26 -9.20
C PRO A 85 26.47 -9.81 -8.73
N ASP A 86 26.67 -8.88 -9.67
CA ASP A 86 26.89 -7.46 -9.41
C ASP A 86 25.64 -6.63 -9.71
N ARG A 87 24.44 -7.19 -9.47
CA ARG A 87 23.19 -6.49 -9.76
C ARG A 87 23.07 -5.21 -8.95
N ILE A 88 22.90 -4.09 -9.65
CA ILE A 88 22.66 -2.77 -9.08
C ILE A 88 21.19 -2.42 -9.29
N VAL A 89 20.50 -2.11 -8.19
CA VAL A 89 19.12 -1.64 -8.19
C VAL A 89 19.08 -0.27 -7.53
N ILE A 90 18.58 0.74 -8.26
CA ILE A 90 18.47 2.12 -7.78
C ILE A 90 16.99 2.49 -7.70
N PHE A 91 16.57 2.88 -6.51
CA PHE A 91 15.24 3.43 -6.26
C PHE A 91 15.33 4.94 -6.05
N ALA A 92 14.45 5.70 -6.70
CA ALA A 92 14.38 7.14 -6.53
C ALA A 92 12.93 7.62 -6.63
N THR A 93 12.48 8.38 -5.63
CA THR A 93 11.17 9.04 -5.65
C THR A 93 11.17 10.24 -4.72
N LYS A 94 10.32 11.23 -5.02
CA LYS A 94 9.99 12.36 -4.13
C LYS A 94 8.63 12.17 -3.45
N GLU A 95 8.00 11.02 -3.68
CA GLU A 95 6.64 10.70 -3.25
C GLU A 95 6.66 9.61 -2.18
N ASN A 96 5.56 9.55 -1.43
CA ASN A 96 5.36 8.50 -0.45
C ASN A 96 5.21 7.13 -1.15
N ILE A 97 5.98 6.16 -0.65
CA ILE A 97 6.05 4.75 -1.06
C ILE A 97 5.36 3.82 -0.08
#